data_AF-J3JJT4-F1
#
_entry.id   AF-J3JJT4-F1
#
_cell.length_a   1.000
_cell.length_b   1.000
_cell.length_c   1.000
_cell.angle_alpha   90.00
_cell.angle_beta   90.00
_cell.angle_gamma   90.00
#
_symmetry.space_group_name_H-M   'P 1'
#
loop_
_entity.id
_entity.type
_entity.pdbx_description
1 polymer ?
#
loop_
_entity_poly.entity_id
_entity_poly.type
_entity_poly.pdbx_seq_one_letter_code
_entity_poly.pdbx_strand_id
1 'polypeptide(L)' 'MPSSPAALDPRDADERPALILANLGTPAEPRPRAVRSFLREFLSDRRVVETHPLLWRPVLEGIILRVRPRASAAKYA' A
#
# COMPACT_ATOMS: atom_id res chain seq x y z
N MET A 1 -51.77 -13.94 18.35
CA MET A 1 -50.32 -14.11 18.20
C MET A 1 -49.70 -12.72 18.18
N PRO A 2 -48.86 -12.32 19.15
CA PRO A 2 -48.10 -11.08 19.04
C PRO A 2 -47.10 -11.22 17.88
N SER A 3 -47.14 -10.27 16.96
CA SER A 3 -46.20 -10.13 15.85
C SER A 3 -44.77 -9.99 16.39
N SER A 4 -43.88 -10.83 15.88
CA SER A 4 -42.44 -10.77 16.15
C SER A 4 -41.92 -9.36 15.82
N PRO A 5 -41.12 -8.71 16.69
CA PRO A 5 -40.52 -7.43 16.33
C PRO A 5 -39.63 -7.68 15.12
N ALA A 6 -39.89 -6.94 14.03
CA ALA A 6 -39.03 -6.94 12.86
C ALA A 6 -37.59 -6.75 13.34
N ALA A 7 -36.77 -7.78 13.15
CA ALA A 7 -35.34 -7.70 13.42
C ALA A 7 -34.80 -6.50 12.66
N LEU A 8 -34.27 -5.51 13.38
CA LEU A 8 -33.57 -4.36 12.79
C LEU A 8 -32.58 -4.90 11.76
N ASP A 9 -32.74 -4.51 10.50
CA ASP A 9 -31.78 -4.85 9.47
C ASP A 9 -30.46 -4.16 9.87
N PRO A 10 -29.33 -4.87 10.01
CA PRO A 10 -28.05 -4.26 10.36
C PRO A 10 -27.61 -3.17 9.37
N ARG A 11 -28.26 -3.06 8.20
CA ARG A 11 -28.09 -1.98 7.22
C ARG A 11 -28.76 -0.65 7.62
N ASP A 12 -29.67 -0.66 8.58
CA ASP A 12 -30.35 0.56 9.07
C ASP A 12 -29.52 1.31 10.13
N ALA A 13 -28.37 0.77 10.55
CA ALA A 13 -27.57 1.31 11.64
C ALA A 13 -26.70 2.52 11.26
N ASP A 14 -26.54 2.86 9.97
CA ASP A 14 -25.83 4.08 9.56
C ASP A 14 -26.16 4.45 8.11
N GLU A 15 -27.20 5.26 7.89
CA GLU A 15 -27.52 5.86 6.57
C GLU A 15 -26.45 6.85 6.06
N ARG A 16 -25.34 7.00 6.80
CA ARG A 16 -24.26 7.92 6.44
C ARG A 16 -23.28 7.20 5.50
N PRO A 17 -23.04 7.73 4.29
CA PRO A 17 -22.09 7.14 3.37
C PRO A 17 -20.68 7.12 3.97
N ALA A 18 -20.05 5.94 3.96
CA ALA A 18 -18.66 5.79 4.38
C ALA A 18 -17.71 6.31 3.29
N LEU A 19 -16.81 7.23 3.66
CA LEU A 19 -15.75 7.72 2.78
C LEU A 19 -14.42 7.04 3.15
N ILE A 20 -13.78 6.37 2.19
CA ILE A 20 -12.45 5.81 2.36
C ILE A 20 -11.45 6.68 1.59
N LEU A 21 -10.56 7.34 2.34
CA LEU A 21 -9.41 8.01 1.75
C LEU A 21 -8.21 7.05 1.82
N ALA A 22 -7.68 6.67 0.67
CA ALA A 22 -6.50 5.81 0.56
C ALA A 22 -5.39 6.53 -0.20
N ASN A 23 -4.16 6.38 0.29
CA ASN A 23 -2.93 6.78 -0.39
C ASN A 23 -1.90 5.66 -0.21
N LEU A 24 -0.90 5.61 -1.08
CA LEU A 24 0.21 4.66 -1.02
C LEU A 24 1.10 4.85 0.22
N GLY A 25 1.00 6.02 0.86
CA GLY A 25 1.90 6.44 1.92
C GLY A 25 3.22 6.98 1.39
N THR A 26 4.09 7.37 2.31
CA THR A 26 5.42 7.93 2.05
C THR A 26 6.44 7.30 2.98
N PRO A 27 7.74 7.29 2.62
CA PRO A 27 8.77 6.82 3.53
C PRO A 27 8.79 7.68 4.80
N ALA A 28 8.94 7.03 5.96
CA ALA A 28 8.92 7.69 7.27
C ALA A 28 9.99 8.79 7.41
N GLU A 29 11.10 8.68 6.67
CA GLU A 29 12.18 9.66 6.67
C GLU A 29 12.81 9.72 5.28
N PRO A 30 13.38 10.87 4.87
CA PRO A 30 14.13 11.01 3.61
C PRO A 30 15.52 10.36 3.68
N ARG A 31 15.68 9.30 4.47
CA ARG A 31 16.94 8.55 4.60
C ARG A 31 16.94 7.35 3.64
N PRO A 32 18.08 7.01 3.00
CA PRO A 32 18.17 5.91 2.06
C PRO A 32 17.66 4.56 2.60
N ARG A 33 17.82 4.33 3.91
CA ARG A 33 17.33 3.10 4.58
C ARG A 33 15.80 3.04 4.63
N ALA A 34 15.14 4.14 5.00
CA ALA A 34 13.68 4.22 5.05
C ALA A 34 13.07 4.13 3.64
N VAL A 35 13.66 4.84 2.67
CA VAL A 35 13.26 4.78 1.26
C VAL A 35 13.43 3.36 0.68
N ARG A 36 14.51 2.65 1.03
CA ARG A 36 14.72 1.26 0.59
C ARG A 36 13.64 0.33 1.12
N SER A 37 13.27 0.42 2.39
CA SER A 37 12.20 -0.41 2.97
C SER A 37 10.86 -0.14 2.28
N PHE A 38 10.50 1.13 2.10
CA PHE A 38 9.28 1.53 1.39
C PHE A 38 9.24 1.00 -0.05
N LEU A 39 10.32 1.21 -0.83
CA LEU A 39 10.40 0.74 -2.21
C LEU A 39 10.34 -0.79 -2.32
N ARG A 40 10.93 -1.51 -1.36
CA ARG A 40 10.90 -2.97 -1.35
C ARG A 40 9.47 -3.45 -1.19
N GLU A 41 8.71 -2.91 -0.25
CA GLU A 41 7.32 -3.28 -0.02
C GLU A 41 6.44 -2.93 -1.23
N PHE A 42 6.54 -1.68 -1.69
CA PHE A 42 5.75 -1.17 -2.82
C PHE A 42 6.00 -1.92 -4.13
N LEU A 43 7.27 -2.18 -4.47
CA LEU A 43 7.62 -2.84 -5.74
C LEU A 43 7.58 -4.38 -5.64
N SER A 44 7.37 -4.95 -4.46
CA SER A 44 7.09 -6.38 -4.31
C SER A 44 5.63 -6.70 -4.59
N ASP A 45 4.74 -5.70 -4.59
CA ASP A 45 3.33 -5.90 -4.90
C ASP A 45 3.14 -6.22 -6.39
N ARG A 46 2.50 -7.36 -6.65
CA ARG A 46 2.13 -7.82 -8.00
C ARG A 46 1.10 -6.93 -8.68
N ARG A 47 0.37 -6.11 -7.94
CA ARG A 47 -0.55 -5.11 -8.48
C ARG A 47 0.17 -3.89 -9.04
N VAL A 48 1.40 -3.64 -8.59
CA VAL A 48 2.26 -2.54 -9.06
C VAL A 48 3.18 -3.03 -10.18
N VAL A 49 3.64 -4.28 -10.09
CA VAL A 49 4.54 -4.87 -11.09
C VAL A 49 4.00 -6.21 -11.61
N GLU A 50 3.69 -6.23 -12.90
CA GLU A 50 3.09 -7.38 -13.60
C GLU A 50 4.13 -8.44 -14.06
N THR A 51 5.42 -8.16 -13.89
CA THR A 51 6.52 -9.07 -14.30
C THR A 51 6.59 -10.34 -13.44
N HIS A 52 6.98 -11.46 -14.05
CA HIS A 52 7.14 -12.73 -13.34
C HIS A 52 8.10 -12.60 -12.12
N PRO A 53 7.73 -13.05 -10.90
CA PRO A 53 8.49 -12.76 -9.66
C PRO A 53 9.92 -13.29 -9.66
N LEU A 54 10.17 -14.39 -10.36
CA LEU A 54 11.52 -14.96 -10.46
C LEU A 54 12.47 -14.06 -11.25
N LEU A 55 11.94 -13.33 -12.24
CA LEU A 55 12.71 -12.36 -13.01
C LEU A 55 12.76 -11.01 -12.29
N TRP A 56 11.69 -10.65 -11.59
CA TRP A 56 11.58 -9.37 -10.91
C TRP A 56 12.38 -9.26 -9.61
N ARG A 57 12.40 -10.30 -8.76
CA ARG A 57 13.16 -10.27 -7.49
C ARG A 57 14.64 -9.96 -7.66
N PRO A 58 15.38 -10.55 -8.63
CA PRO A 58 16.77 -10.19 -8.91
C PRO A 58 16.95 -8.72 -9.31
N VAL A 59 16.03 -8.18 -10.12
CA VAL A 59 16.08 -6.77 -10.55
C VAL A 59 15.79 -5.84 -9.37
N LEU A 60 14.78 -6.17 -8.56
CA LEU A 60 14.39 -5.42 -7.38
C LEU A 60 15.54 -5.38 -6.35
N GLU A 61 16.02 -6.54 -5.92
CA GLU A 61 17.04 -6.66 -4.88
C GLU A 61 18.45 -6.30 -5.38
N GLY A 62 18.75 -6.58 -6.65
CA GLY A 62 20.05 -6.38 -7.26
C GLY A 62 20.30 -4.95 -7.71
N ILE A 63 19.36 -4.36 -8.44
CA ILE A 63 19.54 -3.07 -9.13
C ILE A 63 18.75 -1.98 -8.40
N ILE A 64 17.43 -2.14 -8.25
CA ILE A 64 16.55 -1.06 -7.79
C ILE A 64 16.87 -0.68 -6.34
N LEU A 65 16.91 -1.64 -5.42
CA LEU A 65 17.14 -1.36 -4.00
C LEU A 65 18.59 -0.99 -3.66
N ARG A 66 19.54 -1.15 -4.60
CA ARG A 66 20.94 -0.70 -4.43
C ARG A 66 21.19 0.68 -5.04
N VAL A 67 20.64 0.96 -6.22
CA VAL A 67 20.94 2.17 -7.00
C VAL A 67 19.97 3.30 -6.67
N ARG A 68 18.68 2.97 -6.57
CA ARG A 68 17.60 3.96 -6.54
C ARG A 68 17.41 4.70 -5.20
N PRO A 69 17.74 4.18 -4.01
CA PRO A 69 17.51 4.92 -2.76
C PRO A 69 18.32 6.23 -2.67
N ARG A 70 19.54 6.27 -3.23
CA ARG A 70 20.37 7.48 -3.26
C ARG A 70 19.78 8.56 -4.16
N ALA A 71 19.32 8.18 -5.36
CA ALA A 71 18.73 9.11 -6.31
C ALA A 71 17.30 9.56 -5.89
N SER A 72 16.51 8.67 -5.28
CA SER A 72 15.17 9.01 -4.79
C SER A 72 15.22 9.87 -3.52
N ALA A 73 16.15 9.65 -2.59
CA ALA A 73 16.30 10.50 -1.41
C ALA A 73 16.60 11.96 -1.77
N ALA A 74 17.40 12.18 -2.82
CA ALA A 74 17.68 13.53 -3.32
C ALA A 74 16.45 14.26 -3.88
N LYS A 75 15.37 13.56 -4.23
CA LYS A 75 14.10 14.16 -4.69
C LYS A 75 13.14 14.52 -3.55
N TYR A 76 13.42 14.06 -2.33
CA TYR A 76 12.64 14.38 -1.13
C TYR A 76 13.28 15.50 -0.29
N ALA A 77 14.43 16.04 -0.71
CA ALA A 77 15.15 17.13 -0.05
C ALA A 77 14.74 18.50 -0.62
#